data_AF-A0A7C7R442-F1
#
_entry.id   AF-A0A7C7R442-F1
#
_cell.length_a   1.000
_cell.length_b   1.000
_cell.length_c   1.000
_cell.angle_alpha   90.00
_cell.angle_beta   90.00
_cell.angle_gamma   90.00
#
_symmetry.space_group_name_H-M   'P 1'
#
loop_
_entity.id
_entity.type
_entity.pdbx_description
1 polymer ?
#
loop_
_entity_poly.entity_id
_entity_poly.type
_entity_poly.pdbx_seq_one_letter_code
_entity_poly.pdbx_strand_id
1 'polypeptide(L)'
;MASTTTADDAPTYSLTSSRRAGSIDRLEIAVEVAGTLQIDQPDRNESAPMRVAANLIYEERTLDVPAQQGIPFRSVRYYEKAAARVQAGEVSFVPVLRAERGVVVVHVQDGKPTVFSPQGPLTRDELELVDPLGNSLLLDQLLPEGPVRVGQKWKHSPETLAAILGLE
;
A
#
# COMPACT_ATOMS: atom_id res chain seq x y z
N MET A 1 -5.29 -33.72 -44.50
CA MET A 1 -4.24 -32.92 -43.84
C MET A 1 -4.91 -32.15 -42.73
N ALA A 2 -4.71 -32.55 -41.47
CA ALA A 2 -5.31 -31.90 -40.32
C ALA A 2 -4.42 -30.72 -39.92
N SER A 3 -4.95 -29.50 -39.99
CA SER A 3 -4.29 -28.31 -39.50
C SER A 3 -4.43 -28.27 -37.98
N THR A 4 -3.32 -28.48 -37.28
CA THR A 4 -3.18 -28.21 -35.86
C THR A 4 -3.18 -26.70 -35.64
N THR A 5 -4.27 -26.16 -35.08
CA THR A 5 -4.28 -24.78 -34.58
C THR A 5 -3.35 -24.70 -33.37
N THR A 6 -2.18 -24.08 -33.56
CA THR A 6 -1.27 -23.70 -32.50
C THR A 6 -1.95 -22.68 -31.57
N ALA A 7 -1.77 -22.85 -30.25
CA ALA A 7 -2.33 -21.99 -29.20
C ALA A 7 -1.77 -20.53 -29.19
N ASP A 8 -1.10 -20.10 -30.26
CA ASP A 8 -0.35 -18.84 -30.32
C ASP A 8 -1.19 -17.65 -30.85
N ASP A 9 -2.37 -17.92 -31.41
CA ASP A 9 -3.23 -16.93 -32.10
C ASP A 9 -4.32 -16.31 -31.20
N ALA A 10 -4.24 -16.54 -29.88
CA ALA A 10 -5.20 -15.96 -28.94
C ALA A 10 -4.94 -14.45 -28.75
N PRO A 11 -5.99 -13.60 -28.75
CA PRO A 11 -5.84 -12.16 -28.62
C PRO A 11 -5.17 -11.79 -27.29
N THR A 12 -4.28 -10.80 -27.35
CA THR A 12 -3.63 -10.22 -26.18
C THR A 12 -4.28 -8.88 -25.82
N TYR A 13 -4.22 -8.53 -24.54
CA TYR A 13 -4.83 -7.31 -24.01
C TYR A 13 -3.79 -6.55 -23.19
N SER A 14 -3.71 -5.24 -23.41
CA SER A 14 -2.86 -4.35 -22.62
C SER A 14 -3.61 -3.92 -21.37
N LEU A 15 -3.02 -4.18 -20.20
CA LEU A 15 -3.56 -3.79 -18.90
C LEU A 15 -2.72 -2.62 -18.39
N THR A 16 -3.17 -1.40 -18.66
CA THR A 16 -2.46 -0.17 -18.27
C THR A 16 -3.34 0.71 -17.40
N SER A 17 -2.69 1.37 -16.44
CA SER A 17 -3.33 2.42 -15.64
C SER A 17 -3.53 3.67 -16.51
N SER A 18 -4.66 4.35 -16.30
CA SER A 18 -4.92 5.67 -16.90
C SER A 18 -4.48 6.83 -16.00
N ARG A 19 -3.87 6.51 -14.84
CA ARG A 19 -3.32 7.49 -13.90
C ARG A 19 -2.27 8.36 -14.61
N ARG A 20 -2.33 9.66 -14.36
CA ARG A 20 -1.40 10.66 -14.90
C ARG A 20 -1.14 11.72 -13.86
N ALA A 21 -0.10 12.52 -14.05
CA ALA A 21 0.16 13.68 -13.19
C ALA A 21 -1.09 14.56 -13.09
N GLY A 22 -1.49 14.90 -11.87
CA GLY A 22 -2.70 15.65 -11.55
C GLY A 22 -3.98 14.83 -11.42
N SER A 23 -3.97 13.52 -11.72
CA SER A 23 -5.09 12.61 -11.38
C SER A 23 -5.34 12.64 -9.88
N ILE A 24 -6.62 12.55 -9.51
CA ILE A 24 -7.07 12.45 -8.12
C ILE A 24 -7.92 11.20 -8.00
N ASP A 25 -7.56 10.35 -7.04
CA ASP A 25 -8.34 9.18 -6.65
C ASP A 25 -8.85 9.37 -5.23
N ARG A 26 -10.09 8.98 -4.97
CA ARG A 26 -10.60 8.86 -3.60
C ARG A 26 -10.46 7.42 -3.15
N LEU A 27 -9.73 7.20 -2.06
CA LEU A 27 -9.43 5.88 -1.54
C LEU A 27 -10.07 5.69 -0.17
N GLU A 28 -10.57 4.47 0.03
CA GLU A 28 -10.96 3.95 1.33
C GLU A 28 -10.17 2.66 1.57
N ILE A 29 -9.40 2.63 2.65
CA ILE A 29 -8.62 1.47 3.06
C ILE A 29 -9.17 1.00 4.41
N ALA A 30 -9.64 -0.25 4.42
CA ALA A 30 -10.00 -0.97 5.62
C ALA A 30 -8.92 -2.03 5.91
N VAL A 31 -8.35 -1.99 7.12
CA VAL A 31 -7.37 -2.98 7.56
C VAL A 31 -7.90 -3.67 8.79
N GLU A 32 -7.91 -5.00 8.77
CA GLU A 32 -8.23 -5.83 9.91
C GLU A 32 -7.08 -6.81 10.17
N VAL A 33 -6.51 -6.74 11.36
CA VAL A 33 -5.45 -7.65 11.81
C VAL A 33 -5.90 -8.31 13.10
N ALA A 34 -5.74 -9.62 13.16
CA ALA A 34 -5.91 -10.40 14.37
C ALA A 34 -4.70 -11.31 14.56
N GLY A 35 -4.24 -11.44 15.80
CA GLY A 35 -3.10 -12.28 16.11
C GLY A 35 -2.88 -12.43 17.60
N THR A 36 -1.73 -12.98 17.95
CA THR A 36 -1.30 -13.19 19.33
C THR A 36 0.04 -12.49 19.53
N LEU A 37 0.07 -11.49 20.40
CA LEU A 37 1.29 -10.85 20.84
C LEU A 37 2.03 -11.81 21.78
N GLN A 38 3.26 -12.16 21.43
CA GLN A 38 4.16 -12.93 22.29
C GLN A 38 5.06 -11.94 23.03
N ILE A 39 5.00 -11.97 24.36
CA ILE A 39 5.80 -11.14 25.25
C ILE A 39 6.84 -12.07 25.87
N ASP A 40 8.06 -11.99 25.34
CA ASP A 40 9.20 -12.77 25.82
C ASP A 40 9.86 -12.01 26.98
N GLN A 41 9.65 -12.48 28.21
CA GLN A 41 10.35 -11.99 29.40
C GLN A 41 11.32 -13.07 29.90
N PRO A 42 12.45 -12.70 30.51
CA PRO A 42 13.52 -13.64 30.90
C PRO A 42 13.05 -14.86 31.69
N ASP A 43 11.99 -14.71 32.50
CA ASP A 43 11.46 -15.74 33.39
C ASP A 43 10.05 -16.21 33.03
N ARG A 44 9.41 -15.62 31.99
CA ARG A 44 8.03 -15.94 31.61
C ARG A 44 7.68 -15.50 30.19
N ASN A 45 7.20 -16.44 29.38
CA ASN A 45 6.52 -16.12 28.13
C ASN A 45 5.05 -15.90 28.43
N GLU A 46 4.58 -14.68 28.18
CA GLU A 46 3.17 -14.32 28.24
C GLU A 46 2.65 -14.08 26.82
N SER A 47 1.39 -14.42 26.60
CA SER A 47 0.75 -14.16 25.31
C SER A 47 -0.56 -13.43 25.52
N ALA A 48 -0.83 -12.47 24.65
CA ALA A 48 -2.05 -11.67 24.70
C ALA A 48 -2.69 -11.60 23.31
N PRO A 49 -4.01 -11.72 23.18
CA PRO A 49 -4.68 -11.51 21.91
C PRO A 49 -4.50 -10.06 21.45
N MET A 50 -4.26 -9.88 20.15
CA MET A 50 -4.17 -8.57 19.52
C MET A 50 -5.19 -8.46 18.39
N ARG A 51 -5.89 -7.32 18.34
CA ARG A 51 -6.76 -6.94 17.23
C ARG A 51 -6.52 -5.49 16.85
N VAL A 52 -6.44 -5.24 15.55
CA VAL A 52 -6.34 -3.90 14.97
C VAL A 52 -7.40 -3.77 13.89
N ALA A 53 -8.19 -2.71 13.96
CA ALA A 53 -9.10 -2.31 12.89
C ALA A 53 -8.82 -0.86 12.51
N ALA A 54 -8.36 -0.60 11.29
CA ALA A 54 -8.09 0.74 10.78
C ALA A 54 -9.01 1.09 9.62
N ASN A 55 -9.42 2.35 9.55
CA ASN A 55 -10.13 2.91 8.40
C ASN A 55 -9.47 4.23 8.02
N LEU A 56 -9.00 4.28 6.76
CA LEU A 56 -8.35 5.43 6.17
C LEU A 56 -9.15 5.88 4.96
N ILE A 57 -9.51 7.16 4.93
CA ILE A 57 -10.20 7.80 3.83
C ILE A 57 -9.38 9.01 3.42
N TYR A 58 -8.91 9.01 2.18
CA TYR A 58 -8.13 10.11 1.66
C TYR A 58 -8.33 10.31 0.16
N GLU A 59 -8.08 11.53 -0.29
CA GLU A 59 -7.88 11.84 -1.69
C GLU A 59 -6.38 11.78 -1.98
N GLU A 60 -5.98 11.04 -3.01
CA GLU A 60 -4.60 10.96 -3.46
C GLU A 60 -4.45 11.65 -4.81
N ARG A 61 -3.65 12.73 -4.84
CA ARG A 61 -3.23 13.39 -6.07
C ARG A 61 -1.89 12.85 -6.52
N THR A 62 -1.85 12.25 -7.71
CA THR A 62 -0.60 11.84 -8.36
C THR A 62 0.18 13.07 -8.80
N LEU A 63 1.44 13.19 -8.39
CA LEU A 63 2.33 14.26 -8.87
C LEU A 63 3.14 13.79 -10.07
N ASP A 64 3.70 12.60 -9.94
CA ASP A 64 4.56 11.97 -10.94
C ASP A 64 4.06 10.53 -11.15
N VAL A 65 4.04 10.05 -12.39
CA VAL A 65 3.78 8.63 -12.69
C VAL A 65 5.10 7.91 -12.97
N PRO A 66 5.26 6.64 -12.56
CA PRO A 66 6.46 5.89 -12.88
C PRO A 66 6.56 5.72 -14.40
N ALA A 67 7.52 6.41 -15.03
CA ALA A 67 7.76 6.28 -16.46
C ALA A 67 8.58 5.00 -16.76
N GLN A 68 9.46 4.62 -15.85
CA GLN A 68 10.38 3.48 -15.90
C GLN A 68 10.72 3.04 -14.47
N GLN A 69 11.19 1.80 -14.30
CA GLN A 69 11.72 1.34 -13.01
C GLN A 69 12.90 2.22 -12.55
N GLY A 70 12.99 2.48 -11.25
CA GLY A 70 14.05 3.29 -10.63
C GLY A 70 13.86 4.80 -10.71
N ILE A 71 12.91 5.30 -11.51
CA ILE A 71 12.57 6.72 -11.51
C ILE A 71 11.68 7.03 -10.29
N PRO A 72 12.04 8.01 -9.45
CA PRO A 72 11.21 8.37 -8.31
C PRO A 72 9.86 8.92 -8.75
N PHE A 73 8.82 8.60 -8.00
CA PHE A 73 7.48 9.11 -8.23
C PHE A 73 6.77 9.39 -6.91
N ARG A 74 5.79 10.29 -6.96
CA ARG A 74 5.23 10.91 -5.76
C ARG A 74 3.73 11.12 -5.88
N SER A 75 3.07 11.12 -4.73
CA SER A 75 1.70 11.59 -4.56
C SER A 75 1.57 12.46 -3.32
N VAL A 76 0.49 13.23 -3.28
CA VAL A 76 0.04 13.95 -2.09
C VAL A 76 -1.30 13.39 -1.69
N ARG A 77 -1.43 12.99 -0.43
CA ARG A 77 -2.66 12.53 0.19
C ARG A 77 -3.24 13.64 1.06
N TYR A 78 -4.53 13.86 0.93
CA TYR A 78 -5.33 14.65 1.85
C TYR A 78 -6.28 13.72 2.60
N TYR A 79 -6.00 13.50 3.89
CA TYR A 79 -6.76 12.60 4.73
C TYR A 79 -8.03 13.30 5.25
N GLU A 80 -9.18 12.76 4.84
CA GLU A 80 -10.48 13.02 5.46
C GLU A 80 -10.55 12.31 6.82
N LYS A 81 -10.02 11.08 6.88
CA LYS A 81 -9.99 10.25 8.08
C LYS A 81 -8.77 9.34 8.07
N ALA A 82 -8.08 9.25 9.19
CA ALA A 82 -7.09 8.21 9.45
C ALA A 82 -7.15 7.86 10.94
N ALA A 83 -7.72 6.70 11.25
CA ALA A 83 -7.87 6.23 12.62
C ALA A 83 -7.81 4.71 12.67
N ALA A 84 -7.30 4.18 13.79
CA ALA A 84 -7.38 2.76 14.09
C ALA A 84 -7.93 2.54 15.49
N ARG A 85 -8.45 1.34 15.73
CA ARG A 85 -8.74 0.82 17.06
C ARG A 85 -7.81 -0.35 17.31
N VAL A 86 -6.98 -0.23 18.34
CA VAL A 86 -6.02 -1.26 18.74
C VAL A 86 -6.46 -1.84 20.07
N GLN A 87 -6.53 -3.16 20.15
CA GLN A 87 -6.77 -3.93 21.37
C GLN A 87 -5.61 -4.91 21.53
N ALA A 88 -4.89 -4.83 22.64
CA ALA A 88 -3.81 -5.73 23.00
C ALA A 88 -4.03 -6.22 24.44
N GLY A 89 -4.45 -7.48 24.60
CA GLY A 89 -4.89 -8.00 25.89
C GLY A 89 -6.05 -7.19 26.45
N GLU A 90 -5.87 -6.58 27.63
CA GLU A 90 -6.86 -5.70 28.26
C GLU A 90 -6.70 -4.22 27.86
N VAL A 91 -5.57 -3.85 27.25
CA VAL A 91 -5.27 -2.46 26.87
C VAL A 91 -5.90 -2.14 25.51
N SER A 92 -6.57 -1.00 25.44
CA SER A 92 -7.14 -0.48 24.19
C SER A 92 -6.79 0.98 23.99
N PHE A 93 -6.54 1.37 22.75
CA PHE A 93 -6.29 2.76 22.38
C PHE A 93 -6.71 3.02 20.92
N VAL A 94 -6.87 4.30 20.59
CA VAL A 94 -7.41 4.75 19.30
C VAL A 94 -6.48 5.83 18.74
N PRO A 95 -5.43 5.45 17.99
CA PRO A 95 -4.61 6.43 17.31
C PRO A 95 -5.43 7.13 16.21
N VAL A 96 -5.23 8.44 16.06
CA VAL A 96 -5.90 9.28 15.07
C VAL A 96 -4.88 10.27 14.51
N LEU A 97 -4.91 10.49 13.19
CA LEU A 97 -4.12 11.55 12.55
C LEU A 97 -4.69 12.92 12.92
N ARG A 98 -3.84 13.81 13.45
CA ARG A 98 -4.23 15.17 13.78
C ARG A 98 -4.61 15.95 12.51
N ALA A 99 -5.63 16.81 12.61
CA ALA A 99 -6.15 17.55 11.46
C ALA A 99 -5.09 18.45 10.80
N GLU A 100 -4.20 19.06 11.59
CA GLU A 100 -3.08 19.88 11.12
C GLU A 100 -1.94 19.07 10.47
N ARG A 101 -2.08 17.74 10.40
CA ARG A 101 -1.18 16.80 9.70
C ARG A 101 -1.89 16.06 8.56
N GLY A 102 -3.11 16.47 8.19
CA GLY A 102 -3.94 15.80 7.18
C GLY A 102 -3.34 15.75 5.77
N VAL A 103 -2.34 16.60 5.46
CA VAL A 103 -1.58 16.51 4.21
C VAL A 103 -0.35 15.63 4.42
N VAL A 104 -0.22 14.57 3.63
CA VAL A 104 0.90 13.62 3.66
C VAL A 104 1.43 13.43 2.25
N VAL A 105 2.74 13.50 2.08
CA VAL A 105 3.42 13.18 0.82
C VAL A 105 3.88 11.72 0.89
N VAL A 106 3.67 11.00 -0.21
CA VAL A 106 4.29 9.70 -0.44
C VAL A 106 5.32 9.87 -1.53
N HIS A 107 6.55 9.45 -1.25
CA HIS A 107 7.65 9.46 -2.19
C HIS A 107 8.20 8.05 -2.33
N VAL A 108 8.14 7.50 -3.53
CA VAL A 108 8.72 6.21 -3.83
C VAL A 108 10.04 6.44 -4.55
N GLN A 109 11.11 5.87 -4.00
CA GLN A 109 12.43 5.85 -4.60
C GLN A 109 12.98 4.42 -4.51
N ASP A 110 13.52 3.91 -5.62
CA ASP A 110 14.05 2.53 -5.70
C ASP A 110 13.05 1.46 -5.20
N GLY A 111 11.76 1.69 -5.50
CA GLY A 111 10.65 0.83 -5.07
C GLY A 111 10.22 1.01 -3.61
N LYS A 112 10.96 1.77 -2.80
CA LYS A 112 10.67 1.95 -1.36
C LYS A 112 9.82 3.21 -1.13
N PRO A 113 8.60 3.10 -0.58
CA PRO A 113 7.82 4.26 -0.19
C PRO A 113 8.37 4.90 1.08
N THR A 114 8.40 6.22 1.10
CA THR A 114 8.60 7.02 2.32
C THR A 114 7.43 7.99 2.44
N VAL A 115 6.88 8.10 3.65
CA VAL A 115 5.77 9.01 3.93
C VAL A 115 6.20 10.13 4.89
N PHE A 116 5.70 11.34 4.66
CA PHE A 116 5.96 12.47 5.55
C PHE A 116 4.88 13.55 5.43
N SER A 117 4.70 14.36 6.47
CA SER A 117 3.84 15.55 6.39
C SER A 117 4.67 16.81 6.17
N PRO A 118 4.33 17.66 5.17
CA PRO A 118 5.01 18.94 4.97
C PRO A 118 4.60 19.98 6.03
N GLN A 119 3.56 19.71 6.82
CA GLN A 119 3.00 20.64 7.82
C GLN A 119 3.62 20.46 9.22
N GLY A 120 4.56 19.53 9.37
CA GLY A 120 5.29 19.28 10.61
C GLY A 120 5.49 17.79 10.89
N PRO A 121 6.18 17.46 12.00
CA PRO A 121 6.47 16.06 12.32
C PRO A 121 5.19 15.29 12.68
N LEU A 122 5.17 14.03 12.24
CA LEU A 122 4.20 13.01 12.64
C LEU A 122 4.70 12.32 13.92
N THR A 123 3.78 11.92 14.80
CA THR A 123 4.11 11.00 15.90
C THR A 123 4.33 9.58 15.36
N ARG A 124 4.83 8.67 16.20
CA ARG A 124 4.98 7.26 15.81
C ARG A 124 3.65 6.64 15.37
N ASP A 125 2.60 6.84 16.16
CA ASP A 125 1.26 6.31 15.89
C ASP A 125 0.66 6.89 14.60
N GLU A 126 0.88 8.18 14.34
CA GLU A 126 0.44 8.80 13.09
C GLU A 126 1.19 8.26 11.88
N LEU A 127 2.50 8.01 12.01
CA LEU A 127 3.30 7.43 10.94
C LEU A 127 2.81 6.03 10.59
N GLU A 128 2.50 5.20 11.60
CA GLU A 128 1.91 3.87 11.38
C GLU A 128 0.53 3.92 10.72
N LEU A 129 -0.28 4.95 11.02
CA LEU A 129 -1.57 5.13 10.35
C LEU A 129 -1.40 5.49 8.88
N VAL A 130 -0.52 6.44 8.55
CA VAL A 130 -0.45 7.01 7.18
C VAL A 130 0.45 6.22 6.23
N ASP A 131 1.11 5.18 6.73
CA ASP A 131 1.89 4.19 5.96
C ASP A 131 1.21 2.80 5.96
N PRO A 132 -0.01 2.67 5.39
CA PRO A 132 -0.70 1.39 5.37
C PRO A 132 -0.01 0.39 4.42
N LEU A 133 -0.14 -0.89 4.74
CA LEU A 133 0.12 -1.98 3.79
C LEU A 133 -0.71 -1.79 2.52
N GLY A 134 -0.17 -2.19 1.37
CA GLY A 134 -0.86 -2.01 0.09
C GLY A 134 -0.92 -0.55 -0.36
N ASN A 135 0.20 0.18 -0.20
CA ASN A 135 0.32 1.57 -0.60
C ASN A 135 -0.22 1.79 -2.03
N SER A 136 -1.26 2.64 -2.15
CA SER A 136 -2.01 2.83 -3.40
C SER A 136 -1.16 3.28 -4.58
N LEU A 137 -0.08 4.01 -4.30
CA LEU A 137 0.83 4.53 -5.32
C LEU A 137 1.68 3.41 -5.96
N LEU A 138 1.80 2.26 -5.30
CA LEU A 138 2.53 1.08 -5.79
C LEU A 138 1.66 0.12 -6.60
N LEU A 139 0.33 0.25 -6.58
CA LEU A 139 -0.57 -0.73 -7.19
C LEU A 139 -0.36 -0.89 -8.70
N ASP A 140 -0.01 0.19 -9.39
CA ASP A 140 0.25 0.15 -10.83
C ASP A 140 1.50 -0.69 -11.18
N GLN A 141 2.40 -0.96 -10.22
CA GLN A 141 3.53 -1.87 -10.41
C GLN A 141 3.12 -3.35 -10.41
N LEU A 142 1.88 -3.67 -10.01
CA LEU A 142 1.32 -5.01 -10.12
C LEU A 142 0.76 -5.30 -11.53
N LEU A 143 0.72 -4.30 -12.41
CA LEU A 143 0.30 -4.50 -13.79
C LEU A 143 1.42 -5.19 -14.59
N PRO A 144 1.07 -6.00 -15.61
CA PRO A 144 2.06 -6.60 -16.48
C PRO A 144 2.77 -5.54 -17.33
N GLU A 145 4.05 -5.76 -17.62
CA GLU A 145 4.86 -4.85 -18.46
C GLU A 145 4.39 -4.80 -19.93
N GLY A 146 3.59 -5.78 -20.37
CA GLY A 146 3.14 -5.87 -21.75
C GLY A 146 1.80 -6.61 -21.90
N PRO A 147 1.30 -6.73 -23.14
CA PRO A 147 0.03 -7.39 -23.41
C PRO A 147 0.01 -8.85 -22.95
N VAL A 148 -1.09 -9.25 -22.32
CA VAL A 148 -1.28 -10.60 -21.78
C VAL A 148 -2.48 -11.27 -22.41
N ARG A 149 -2.44 -12.60 -22.51
CA ARG A 149 -3.59 -13.42 -22.91
C ARG A 149 -4.53 -13.63 -21.74
N VAL A 150 -5.81 -13.93 -22.03
CA VAL A 150 -6.77 -14.32 -20.99
C VAL A 150 -6.26 -15.56 -20.24
N GLY A 151 -6.19 -15.49 -18.91
CA GLY A 151 -5.69 -16.56 -18.05
C GLY A 151 -4.16 -16.64 -17.92
N GLN A 152 -3.40 -15.82 -18.68
CA GLN A 152 -1.96 -15.71 -18.50
C GLN A 152 -1.63 -15.11 -17.14
N LYS A 153 -0.73 -15.76 -16.40
CA LYS A 153 -0.17 -15.27 -15.15
C LYS A 153 1.15 -14.56 -15.44
N TRP A 154 1.43 -13.49 -14.71
CA TRP A 154 2.73 -12.83 -14.70
C TRP A 154 3.33 -12.90 -13.29
N LYS A 155 4.65 -12.70 -13.21
CA LYS A 155 5.39 -12.70 -11.95
C LYS A 155 5.71 -11.27 -11.57
N HIS A 156 5.78 -11.02 -10.27
CA HIS A 156 6.33 -9.78 -9.72
C HIS A 156 7.72 -10.03 -9.19
N SER A 157 8.55 -9.00 -9.23
CA SER A 157 9.86 -9.06 -8.60
C SER A 157 9.69 -9.13 -7.06
N PRO A 158 10.62 -9.76 -6.34
CA PRO A 158 10.62 -9.77 -4.88
C PRO A 158 10.55 -8.35 -4.30
N GLU A 159 11.20 -7.38 -4.93
CA GLU A 159 11.25 -5.99 -4.50
C GLU A 159 9.88 -5.31 -4.60
N THR A 160 9.14 -5.50 -5.70
CA THR A 160 7.76 -4.98 -5.83
C THR A 160 6.84 -5.60 -4.76
N LEU A 161 6.95 -6.91 -4.52
CA LEU A 161 6.15 -7.58 -3.50
C LEU A 161 6.52 -7.09 -2.08
N ALA A 162 7.81 -6.96 -1.78
CA ALA A 162 8.28 -6.46 -0.50
C ALA A 162 7.77 -5.04 -0.23
N ALA A 163 7.85 -4.14 -1.21
CA ALA A 163 7.37 -2.78 -1.09
C ALA A 163 5.86 -2.68 -0.82
N ILE A 164 5.05 -3.51 -1.49
CA ILE A 164 3.59 -3.51 -1.31
C ILE A 164 3.18 -4.13 0.04
N LEU A 165 3.92 -5.13 0.49
CA LEU A 165 3.65 -5.88 1.72
C LEU A 165 4.37 -5.30 2.95
N GLY A 166 5.13 -4.22 2.81
CA GLY A 166 5.90 -3.62 3.91
C GLY A 166 6.94 -4.58 4.50
N LEU A 167 7.57 -5.41 3.66
CA LEU A 167 8.62 -6.34 4.06
C LEU A 167 10.00 -5.71 3.84
N GLU A 168 10.91 -5.95 4.78
CA GLU A 168 12.34 -5.60 4.68
C GLU A 168 13.19 -6.79 4.21
#